data_AF-A0AAU7XEG2-F1
#
_entry.id   AF-A0AAU7XEG2-F1
#
_cell.length_a   1.000
_cell.length_b   1.000
_cell.length_c   1.000
_cell.angle_alpha   90.00
_cell.angle_beta   90.00
_cell.angle_gamma   90.00
#
_symmetry.space_group_name_H-M   'P 1'
#
loop_
_entity.id
_entity.type
_entity.pdbx_description
1 polymer ?
#
loop_
_entity_poly.entity_id
_entity_poly.type
_entity_poly.pdbx_seq_one_letter_code
_entity_poly.pdbx_strand_id
1 'polypeptide(L)'
;MTDAADDDGFELYDLRVEAVIPEGAKVYCGAKPGDYFDLKGEMLTLPEGQGISIYALSAVLPLLAAKQRPTHPNDWMTTDAEIACSDPNCGSRLRIVRTGLRRFSHAATTAVPLGRPAHDVSSEEEI
;
A
#
# COMPACT_ATOMS: atom_id res chain seq x y z
N MET A 1 -12.18 -24.66 -21.74
CA MET A 1 -10.80 -24.15 -21.69
C MET A 1 -10.88 -22.71 -22.13
N THR A 2 -10.96 -21.79 -21.18
CA THR A 2 -10.89 -20.34 -21.44
C THR A 2 -9.46 -20.04 -21.85
N ASP A 3 -9.30 -19.41 -23.01
CA ASP A 3 -7.99 -19.03 -23.53
C ASP A 3 -7.37 -17.96 -22.60
N ALA A 4 -6.07 -18.00 -22.35
CA ALA A 4 -5.39 -17.00 -21.49
C ALA A 4 -5.52 -15.57 -22.06
N ALA A 5 -5.94 -15.44 -23.33
CA ALA A 5 -6.26 -14.18 -24.00
C ALA A 5 -7.55 -13.51 -23.49
N ASP A 6 -8.46 -14.24 -22.82
CA ASP A 6 -9.72 -13.71 -22.28
C ASP A 6 -9.67 -13.46 -20.76
N ASP A 7 -8.58 -13.83 -20.08
CA ASP A 7 -8.43 -13.63 -18.64
C ASP A 7 -7.90 -12.21 -18.35
N ASP A 8 -8.80 -11.31 -17.97
CA ASP A 8 -8.48 -9.92 -17.61
C ASP A 8 -8.06 -9.74 -16.14
N GLY A 9 -7.75 -10.85 -15.46
CA GLY A 9 -7.49 -10.87 -14.04
C GLY A 9 -6.06 -10.52 -13.64
N PHE A 10 -5.91 -9.86 -12.51
CA PHE A 10 -4.61 -9.58 -11.86
C PHE A 10 -4.71 -9.77 -10.35
N GLU A 11 -3.57 -9.87 -9.67
CA GLU A 11 -3.53 -10.09 -8.23
C GLU A 11 -2.78 -8.95 -7.51
N LEU A 12 -3.29 -8.59 -6.34
CA LEU A 12 -2.63 -7.71 -5.38
C LEU A 12 -2.59 -8.38 -4.02
N TYR A 13 -1.56 -8.09 -3.24
CA TYR A 13 -1.54 -8.43 -1.83
C TYR A 13 -2.50 -7.52 -1.05
N ASP A 14 -3.33 -8.12 -0.19
CA ASP A 14 -3.91 -7.40 0.95
C ASP A 14 -2.77 -7.12 1.96
N LEU A 15 -2.77 -5.93 2.55
CA LEU A 15 -1.75 -5.52 3.51
C LEU A 15 -2.35 -5.40 4.91
N ARG A 16 -1.52 -5.69 5.90
CA ARG A 16 -1.71 -5.20 7.26
C ARG A 16 -0.58 -4.23 7.58
N VAL A 17 -0.91 -3.10 8.16
CA VAL A 17 0.08 -2.12 8.63
C VAL A 17 -0.01 -2.03 10.14
N GLU A 18 1.06 -2.41 10.82
CA GLU A 18 1.13 -2.54 12.27
C GLU A 18 1.97 -1.42 12.88
N ALA A 19 1.53 -0.85 13.99
CA ALA A 19 2.35 0.05 14.79
C ALA A 19 3.44 -0.75 15.52
N VAL A 20 4.69 -0.40 15.26
CA VAL A 20 5.86 -0.92 15.96
C VAL A 20 6.36 0.16 16.91
N ILE A 21 6.33 -0.13 18.21
CA ILE A 21 6.81 0.77 19.25
C ILE A 21 8.09 0.18 19.84
N PRO A 22 9.28 0.72 19.52
CA PRO A 22 10.52 0.25 20.11
C PRO A 22 10.50 0.41 21.64
N GLU A 23 11.15 -0.51 22.35
CA GLU A 23 11.22 -0.47 23.80
C GLU A 23 11.87 0.84 24.28
N GLY A 24 11.25 1.50 25.26
CA GLY A 24 11.72 2.77 25.81
C GLY A 24 11.57 3.99 24.88
N ALA A 25 11.08 3.82 23.65
CA ALA A 25 10.89 4.93 22.73
C ALA A 25 9.71 5.81 23.15
N LYS A 26 9.88 7.13 22.99
CA LYS A 26 8.81 8.08 23.20
C LYS A 26 7.92 8.17 21.97
N VAL A 27 6.61 8.09 22.18
CA VAL A 27 5.60 8.15 21.12
C VAL A 27 4.78 9.43 21.26
N TYR A 28 4.74 10.24 20.21
CA TYR A 28 3.99 11.50 20.16
C TYR A 28 2.78 11.43 19.21
N CYS A 29 2.76 10.46 18.30
CA CYS A 29 1.67 10.29 17.34
C CYS A 29 0.43 9.56 17.92
N GLY A 30 0.49 9.15 19.19
CA GLY A 30 -0.60 8.43 19.85
C GLY A 30 -0.73 6.94 19.51
N ALA A 31 0.16 6.40 18.67
CA ALA A 31 0.20 4.97 18.36
C ALA A 31 0.49 4.13 19.61
N LYS A 32 -0.15 2.98 19.70
CA LYS A 32 -0.02 2.03 20.81
C LYS A 32 0.45 0.67 20.29
N PRO A 33 1.12 -0.15 21.12
CA PRO A 33 1.41 -1.53 20.77
C PRO A 33 0.12 -2.28 20.42
N GLY A 34 0.12 -2.94 19.27
CA GLY A 34 -1.04 -3.68 18.77
C GLY A 34 -1.99 -2.88 17.88
N ASP A 35 -1.83 -1.56 17.74
CA ASP A 35 -2.59 -0.79 16.76
C ASP A 35 -2.25 -1.26 15.34
N TYR A 36 -3.25 -1.41 14.48
CA TYR A 36 -3.06 -1.72 13.06
C TYR A 36 -4.18 -1.21 12.17
N PHE A 37 -3.95 -1.15 10.87
CA PHE A 37 -5.03 -1.11 9.88
C PHE A 37 -4.82 -2.18 8.83
N ASP A 38 -5.92 -2.68 8.28
CA ASP A 38 -5.90 -3.55 7.11
C ASP A 38 -6.14 -2.73 5.85
N LEU A 39 -5.44 -3.04 4.77
CA LEU A 39 -5.74 -2.58 3.41
C LEU A 39 -6.14 -3.81 2.60
N LYS A 40 -7.46 -3.98 2.39
CA LYS A 40 -8.04 -5.10 1.67
C LYS A 40 -8.49 -4.61 0.29
N GLY A 41 -7.76 -5.01 -0.75
CA GLY A 41 -7.80 -4.32 -2.03
C GLY A 41 -7.50 -2.83 -1.86
N GLU A 42 -8.45 -1.97 -2.20
CA GLU A 42 -8.31 -0.51 -2.07
C GLU A 42 -8.90 0.05 -0.77
N MET A 43 -9.48 -0.80 0.08
CA MET A 43 -10.19 -0.37 1.28
C MET A 43 -9.31 -0.45 2.53
N LEU A 44 -8.95 0.72 3.06
CA LEU A 44 -8.34 0.85 4.38
C LEU A 44 -9.40 0.69 5.47
N THR A 45 -9.17 -0.21 6.43
CA THR A 45 -10.09 -0.49 7.54
C THR A 45 -9.33 -0.52 8.87
N LEU A 46 -9.88 0.16 9.88
CA LEU A 46 -9.40 0.15 11.26
C LEU A 46 -10.28 -0.77 12.12
N PRO A 47 -9.74 -1.38 13.18
CA PRO A 47 -10.55 -1.97 14.24
C PRO A 47 -11.51 -0.95 14.87
N GLU A 48 -12.64 -1.43 15.38
CA GLU A 48 -13.63 -0.58 16.03
C GLU A 48 -13.01 0.19 17.21
N GLY A 49 -13.23 1.50 17.25
CA GLY A 49 -12.70 2.38 18.30
C GLY A 49 -11.20 2.69 18.18
N GLN A 50 -10.49 2.17 17.18
CA GLN A 50 -9.08 2.48 16.95
C GLN A 50 -8.94 3.69 16.00
N GLY A 51 -8.05 4.62 16.37
CA GLY A 51 -7.59 5.67 15.47
C GLY A 51 -6.18 5.38 14.95
N ILE A 52 -5.80 6.04 13.86
CA ILE A 52 -4.40 6.19 13.47
C ILE A 52 -4.12 7.67 13.24
N SER A 53 -2.94 8.13 13.66
CA SER A 53 -2.52 9.50 13.37
C SER A 53 -2.44 9.72 11.86
N ILE A 54 -3.08 10.77 11.36
CA ILE A 54 -3.02 11.15 9.95
C ILE A 54 -1.59 11.45 9.50
N TYR A 55 -0.73 11.92 10.41
CA TYR A 55 0.68 12.20 10.12
C TYR A 55 1.46 10.88 9.96
N ALA A 56 1.24 9.93 10.86
CA ALA A 56 1.81 8.59 10.72
C ALA A 56 1.30 7.89 9.44
N LEU A 57 0.01 8.00 9.14
CA LEU A 57 -0.58 7.47 7.90
C LEU A 57 0.06 8.12 6.67
N SER A 58 0.28 9.43 6.67
CA SER A 58 0.91 10.13 5.54
C SER A 58 2.33 9.65 5.23
N ALA A 59 3.06 9.15 6.22
CA ALA A 59 4.39 8.57 6.02
C ALA A 59 4.34 7.24 5.26
N VAL A 60 3.35 6.39 5.55
CA VAL A 60 3.24 5.04 4.96
C VAL A 60 2.40 5.01 3.68
N LEU A 61 1.40 5.90 3.56
CA LEU A 61 0.42 5.91 2.49
C LEU A 61 1.02 5.88 1.07
N PRO A 62 2.08 6.66 0.75
CA PRO A 62 2.68 6.66 -0.58
C PRO A 62 3.26 5.31 -1.02
N LEU A 63 3.55 4.42 -0.06
CA LEU A 63 4.23 3.15 -0.33
C LEU A 63 3.26 1.98 -0.48
N LEU A 64 2.00 2.13 -0.07
CA LEU A 64 1.04 1.02 0.02
C LEU A 64 0.76 0.40 -1.36
N ALA A 65 0.49 1.21 -2.38
CA ALA A 65 0.18 0.70 -3.72
C ALA A 65 1.35 -0.12 -4.31
N ALA A 66 2.59 0.32 -4.12
CA ALA A 66 3.77 -0.44 -4.54
C ALA A 66 3.91 -1.73 -3.73
N LYS A 67 3.68 -1.68 -2.42
CA LYS A 67 3.75 -2.84 -1.53
C LYS A 67 2.69 -3.90 -1.80
N GLN A 68 1.53 -3.53 -2.38
CA GLN A 68 0.52 -4.48 -2.84
C GLN A 68 0.95 -5.29 -4.07
N ARG A 69 1.91 -4.79 -4.86
CA ARG A 69 2.35 -5.46 -6.09
C ARG A 69 3.51 -6.41 -5.82
N PRO A 70 3.69 -7.45 -6.64
CA PRO A 70 4.99 -8.11 -6.74
C PRO A 70 6.07 -7.07 -7.07
N THR A 71 7.14 -7.08 -6.29
CA THR A 71 8.28 -6.18 -6.45
C THR A 71 9.53 -7.02 -6.75
N HIS A 72 10.52 -6.42 -7.41
CA HIS A 72 11.72 -7.14 -7.81
C HIS A 72 12.53 -7.60 -6.57
N PRO A 73 13.05 -8.84 -6.51
CA PRO A 73 13.71 -9.37 -5.31
C PRO A 73 14.92 -8.56 -4.83
N ASN A 74 15.60 -7.86 -5.75
CA ASN A 74 16.76 -7.01 -5.43
C ASN A 74 16.40 -5.53 -5.18
N ASP A 75 15.12 -5.17 -5.18
CA ASP A 75 14.67 -3.81 -4.85
C ASP A 75 14.44 -3.71 -3.34
N TRP A 76 14.91 -2.62 -2.72
CA TRP A 76 14.66 -2.32 -1.31
C TRP A 76 13.16 -2.25 -0.99
N MET A 77 12.32 -1.88 -1.98
CA MET A 77 10.87 -1.93 -1.87
C MET A 77 10.32 -3.34 -1.60
N THR A 78 11.09 -4.40 -1.85
CA THR A 78 10.72 -5.78 -1.49
C THR A 78 11.04 -6.10 -0.05
N THR A 79 12.21 -5.70 0.44
CA THR A 79 12.73 -6.11 1.76
C THR A 79 12.31 -5.19 2.89
N ASP A 80 12.32 -3.88 2.66
CA ASP A 80 12.21 -2.88 3.73
C ASP A 80 10.74 -2.66 4.09
N ALA A 81 10.29 -3.22 5.20
CA ALA A 81 8.88 -3.22 5.59
C ALA A 81 8.51 -2.13 6.61
N GLU A 82 9.49 -1.46 7.23
CA GLU A 82 9.25 -0.52 8.33
C GLU A 82 9.47 0.92 7.92
N ILE A 83 8.45 1.74 8.16
CA ILE A 83 8.44 3.17 7.83
C ILE A 83 8.42 3.97 9.14
N ALA A 84 9.34 4.93 9.25
CA ALA A 84 9.39 5.80 10.42
C ALA A 84 8.16 6.72 10.48
N CYS A 85 7.76 7.12 11.68
CA CYS A 85 6.82 8.21 11.85
C CYS A 85 7.36 9.49 11.20
N SER A 86 6.47 10.29 10.62
CA SER A 86 6.83 11.58 10.02
C SER A 86 7.32 12.61 11.06
N ASP A 87 6.96 12.47 12.33
CA ASP A 87 7.55 13.24 13.42
C ASP A 87 8.92 12.65 13.78
N PRO A 88 10.03 13.36 13.56
CA PRO A 88 11.38 12.85 13.80
C PRO A 88 11.65 12.54 15.29
N ASN A 89 10.88 13.10 16.21
CA ASN A 89 11.01 12.83 17.65
C ASN A 89 10.11 11.68 18.12
N CYS A 90 9.23 11.17 17.26
CA CYS A 90 8.37 10.05 17.57
C CYS A 90 9.06 8.74 17.17
N GLY A 91 9.41 7.91 18.15
CA GLY A 91 10.13 6.66 17.91
C GLY A 91 9.28 5.53 17.33
N SER A 92 7.98 5.74 17.12
CA SER A 92 7.10 4.73 16.51
C SER A 92 7.45 4.49 15.04
N ARG A 93 7.22 3.26 14.57
CA ARG A 93 7.29 2.86 13.17
C ARG A 93 5.99 2.19 12.73
N LEU A 94 5.81 2.07 11.42
CA LEU A 94 4.71 1.34 10.79
C LEU A 94 5.30 0.20 9.96
N ARG A 95 4.96 -1.04 10.30
CA ARG A 95 5.41 -2.23 9.57
C ARG A 95 4.34 -2.68 8.60
N ILE A 96 4.68 -2.79 7.32
CA ILE A 96 3.82 -3.29 6.26
C ILE A 96 4.02 -4.80 6.13
N VAL A 97 2.94 -5.56 6.28
CA VAL A 97 2.91 -7.01 6.15
C VAL A 97 2.02 -7.37 4.96
N ARG A 98 2.58 -8.07 3.98
CA ARG A 98 1.78 -8.72 2.93
C ARG A 98 1.07 -9.93 3.53
N THR A 99 -0.23 -10.03 3.33
CA THR A 99 -1.06 -11.10 3.89
C THR A 99 -1.46 -12.08 2.80
N GLY A 100 -2.72 -12.03 2.33
CA GLY A 100 -3.22 -12.87 1.24
C GLY A 100 -3.12 -12.19 -0.12
N LEU A 101 -3.12 -13.00 -1.18
CA LEU A 101 -3.37 -12.52 -2.53
C LEU A 101 -4.88 -12.39 -2.77
N ARG A 102 -5.27 -11.31 -3.42
CA ARG A 102 -6.63 -11.04 -3.86
C ARG A 102 -6.62 -10.85 -5.37
N ARG A 103 -7.51 -11.58 -6.04
CA ARG A 103 -7.72 -11.46 -7.48
C ARG A 103 -8.72 -10.34 -7.80
N PHE A 104 -8.41 -9.58 -8.83
CA PHE A 104 -9.21 -8.52 -9.42
C PHE A 104 -9.46 -8.84 -10.89
N SER A 105 -10.46 -8.16 -11.47
CA SER A 105 -10.69 -8.11 -12.92
C SER A 105 -10.43 -6.67 -13.38
N HIS A 106 -9.72 -6.51 -14.50
CA HIS A 106 -9.45 -5.20 -15.09
C HIS A 106 -10.75 -4.43 -15.35
N ALA A 107 -11.72 -5.05 -16.03
CA ALA A 107 -12.99 -4.42 -16.38
C ALA A 107 -13.83 -4.00 -15.16
N ALA A 108 -13.63 -4.63 -14.00
CA ALA A 108 -14.28 -4.25 -12.75
C ALA A 108 -13.62 -3.06 -12.04
N THR A 109 -12.38 -2.73 -12.38
CA THR A 109 -11.57 -1.72 -11.66
C THR A 109 -11.31 -0.45 -12.47
N THR A 110 -11.61 -0.45 -13.78
CA THR A 110 -11.43 0.73 -14.63
C THR A 110 -12.39 0.75 -15.81
N ALA A 111 -12.76 1.95 -16.25
CA ALA A 111 -13.56 2.16 -17.46
C ALA A 111 -12.73 2.12 -18.76
N VAL A 112 -11.39 2.09 -18.66
CA VAL A 112 -10.49 2.04 -19.83
C VAL A 112 -10.30 0.58 -20.24
N PRO A 113 -10.68 0.16 -21.46
CA PRO A 113 -10.53 -1.23 -21.89
C PRO A 113 -9.07 -1.62 -22.13
N LEU A 114 -8.75 -2.91 -21.98
CA LEU A 114 -7.47 -3.48 -22.40
C LEU A 114 -7.24 -3.27 -23.91
N GLY A 115 -5.99 -3.03 -24.31
CA GLY A 115 -5.60 -2.85 -25.71
C GLY A 115 -5.87 -1.48 -26.33
N ARG A 116 -6.51 -0.53 -25.61
CA ARG A 116 -6.49 0.89 -26.02
C ARG A 116 -5.14 1.48 -25.61
N PRO A 117 -4.36 2.08 -26.54
CA PRO A 117 -3.16 2.81 -26.14
C PRO A 117 -3.56 3.89 -25.13
N ALA A 118 -2.86 3.97 -24.00
CA ALA A 118 -2.99 5.11 -23.09
C ALA A 118 -2.84 6.38 -23.95
N HIS A 119 -3.68 7.40 -23.72
CA HIS A 119 -3.62 8.64 -24.48
C HIS A 119 -2.17 9.07 -24.66
N ASP A 120 -1.71 9.03 -25.91
CA ASP A 120 -0.34 9.36 -26.28
C ASP A 120 -0.07 10.77 -25.78
N VAL A 121 0.91 10.92 -24.87
CA VAL A 121 1.39 12.25 -24.48
C VAL A 121 2.30 12.71 -25.60
N SER A 122 1.69 13.10 -26.71
CA SER A 122 2.37 13.68 -27.87
C SER A 122 1.73 15.02 -28.19
N SER A 123 2.11 16.06 -27.43
CA SER A 123 2.21 17.45 -27.92
C SER A 123 2.60 18.38 -26.77
N GLU A 124 3.89 18.45 -26.45
CA GLU A 124 4.48 19.74 -26.08
C GLU A 124 5.62 19.97 -27.07
N GLU A 125 5.32 20.87 -28.02
CA GLU A 125 6.27 21.53 -28.90
C GLU A 125 7.44 22.09 -28.09
N GLU A 126 8.65 21.90 -28.62
CA GLU A 126 9.82 22.70 -28.29
C GLU A 126 9.47 24.20 -28.32
N ILE A 127 9.69 24.89 -27.20
CA ILE A 127 10.04 26.32 -27.16
C ILE A 127 11.23 26.48 -26.21
#